data_AF-A0A0R2L9L7-F1
#
_entry.id   AF-A0A0R2L9L7-F1
#
_cell.length_a   1.000
_cell.length_b   1.000
_cell.length_c   1.000
_cell.angle_alpha   90.00
_cell.angle_beta   90.00
_cell.angle_gamma   90.00
#
_symmetry.space_group_name_H-M   'P 1'
#
loop_
_entity.id
_entity.type
_entity.pdbx_description
1 polymer ?
#
loop_
_entity_poly.entity_id
_entity_poly.type
_entity_poly.pdbx_seq_one_letter_code
_entity_poly.pdbx_strand_id
1 'polypeptide(L)'
;MEKFDKRNSYAKSDEDATFMRIKEDPMMNGQLKPAYNVQIATNNQFITGIEIFQNPTDTRTLIPLIKQLEENHTLIFTNAEKLT
;
A
#
# COMPACT_ATOMS: atom_id res chain seq x y z
N MET A 1 -1.35 28.54 -4.11
CA MET A 1 -1.59 27.25 -4.77
C MET A 1 -0.24 26.56 -4.81
N GLU A 2 0.06 25.77 -3.79
CA GLU A 2 1.37 25.15 -3.68
C GLU A 2 1.22 23.86 -2.89
N LYS A 3 1.49 22.74 -3.56
CA LYS A 3 2.18 21.57 -3.01
C LYS A 3 2.45 20.57 -4.13
N PHE A 4 3.44 20.92 -4.97
CA PHE A 4 4.21 19.93 -5.73
C PHE A 4 5.38 19.48 -4.85
N ASP A 5 5.11 18.60 -3.88
CA ASP A 5 6.16 18.09 -2.97
C ASP A 5 6.55 16.64 -3.30
N LYS A 6 6.63 16.31 -4.62
CA LYS A 6 7.21 15.08 -5.25
C LYS A 6 6.26 14.14 -6.03
N ARG A 7 4.95 14.40 -6.13
CA ARG A 7 4.00 13.50 -6.84
C ARG A 7 3.30 14.18 -8.03
N ASN A 8 3.24 13.47 -9.16
CA ASN A 8 2.66 13.98 -10.41
C ASN A 8 1.26 13.39 -10.74
N SER A 9 0.78 12.42 -9.96
CA SER A 9 -0.50 11.74 -10.19
C SER A 9 -1.37 11.76 -8.93
N TYR A 10 -2.49 12.47 -8.97
CA TYR A 10 -3.48 12.53 -7.90
C TYR A 10 -4.86 12.89 -8.43
N ALA A 11 -5.93 12.44 -7.75
CA ALA A 11 -7.28 12.82 -8.14
C ALA A 11 -7.55 14.27 -7.71
N LYS A 12 -8.31 15.01 -8.52
CA LYS A 12 -8.66 16.41 -8.19
C LYS A 12 -9.61 16.51 -6.98
N SER A 13 -10.43 15.48 -6.77
CA SER A 13 -11.37 15.40 -5.64
C SER A 13 -10.76 14.77 -4.39
N ASP A 14 -9.67 14.02 -4.54
CA ASP A 14 -8.99 13.29 -3.47
C ASP A 14 -7.49 13.22 -3.83
N GLU A 15 -6.71 14.12 -3.22
CA GLU A 15 -5.30 14.27 -3.52
C GLU A 15 -4.47 13.05 -3.04
N ASP A 16 -4.99 12.24 -2.12
CA ASP A 16 -4.32 11.05 -1.63
C ASP A 16 -4.47 9.86 -2.60
N ALA A 17 -5.57 9.83 -3.36
CA ALA A 17 -5.81 8.81 -4.37
C ALA A 17 -4.89 8.97 -5.60
N THR A 18 -4.43 7.85 -6.14
CA THR A 18 -3.55 7.82 -7.32
C THR A 18 -4.26 7.21 -8.52
N PHE A 19 -4.05 7.78 -9.71
CA PHE A 19 -4.60 7.22 -10.95
C PHE A 19 -3.90 5.89 -11.29
N MET A 20 -4.70 4.82 -11.33
CA MET A 20 -4.23 3.46 -11.58
C MET A 20 -5.09 2.77 -12.65
N ARG A 21 -4.50 1.78 -13.31
CA ARG A 21 -5.26 0.86 -14.16
C ARG A 21 -5.89 -0.20 -13.25
N ILE A 22 -7.20 -0.11 -13.07
CA ILE A 22 -7.93 -1.08 -12.26
C ILE A 22 -8.42 -2.25 -13.14
N LYS A 23 -8.69 -3.40 -12.52
CA LYS A 23 -9.23 -4.58 -13.22
C LYS A 23 -10.63 -4.32 -13.79
N GLU A 24 -11.42 -3.53 -13.07
CA GLU A 24 -12.76 -3.13 -13.51
C GLU A 24 -12.68 -2.02 -14.57
N ASP A 25 -12.68 -2.45 -15.84
CA ASP A 25 -12.73 -1.57 -17.00
C ASP A 25 -13.98 -1.85 -17.85
N PRO A 26 -15.18 -1.39 -17.42
CA PRO A 26 -16.42 -1.65 -18.15
C PRO A 26 -16.44 -1.08 -19.56
N MET A 27 -15.70 0.02 -19.79
CA MET A 27 -15.63 0.71 -21.06
C MET A 27 -14.52 0.16 -21.96
N MET A 28 -13.70 -0.78 -21.46
CA MET A 28 -12.54 -1.39 -22.13
C MET A 28 -11.60 -0.37 -22.79
N ASN A 29 -11.53 0.84 -22.25
CA ASN A 29 -10.78 1.96 -22.83
C ASN A 29 -9.43 2.18 -22.12
N GLY A 30 -9.11 1.36 -21.12
CA GLY A 30 -7.88 1.48 -20.34
C GLY A 30 -7.80 2.76 -19.52
N GLN A 31 -8.93 3.42 -19.26
CA GLN A 31 -8.97 4.65 -18.49
C GLN A 31 -8.45 4.43 -17.07
N LEU A 32 -7.48 5.25 -16.67
CA LEU A 32 -7.00 5.26 -15.29
C LEU A 32 -8.09 5.81 -14.38
N LYS A 33 -8.31 5.15 -13.25
CA LYS A 33 -9.25 5.58 -12.22
C LYS A 33 -8.50 5.89 -10.94
N PRO A 34 -8.93 6.90 -10.17
CA PRO A 34 -8.33 7.19 -8.88
C PRO A 34 -8.60 6.04 -7.93
N ALA A 35 -7.55 5.51 -7.30
CA ALA A 35 -7.64 4.40 -6.38
C ALA A 35 -6.44 4.42 -5.41
N TYR A 36 -6.47 3.50 -4.47
CA TYR A 36 -5.42 3.30 -3.48
C TYR A 36 -4.82 1.90 -3.62
N ASN A 37 -3.52 1.78 -3.39
CA ASN A 37 -2.85 0.50 -3.34
C ASN A 37 -2.85 0.00 -1.89
N VAL A 38 -3.77 -0.90 -1.56
CA VAL A 38 -3.89 -1.46 -0.21
C VAL A 38 -3.04 -2.72 -0.12
N GLN A 39 -2.17 -2.78 0.89
CA GLN A 39 -1.39 -3.98 1.21
C GLN A 39 -1.85 -4.54 2.55
N ILE A 40 -1.91 -5.87 2.61
CA ILE A 40 -2.39 -6.59 3.79
C ILE A 40 -1.34 -7.62 4.15
N ALA A 41 -0.81 -7.54 5.36
CA ALA A 41 0.05 -8.55 5.94
C ALA A 41 -0.79 -9.55 6.72
N THR A 42 -0.58 -10.83 6.44
CA THR A 42 -1.25 -11.93 7.15
C THR A 42 -0.25 -12.94 7.66
N ASN A 43 -0.47 -13.45 8.86
CA ASN A 43 0.32 -14.52 9.46
C ASN A 43 -0.61 -15.45 10.23
N ASN A 44 -0.45 -16.77 10.03
CA ASN A 44 -1.22 -17.80 10.73
C ASN A 44 -2.75 -17.54 10.75
N GLN A 45 -3.32 -17.18 9.61
CA GLN A 45 -4.74 -16.82 9.43
C GLN A 45 -5.21 -15.53 10.14
N PHE A 46 -4.30 -14.77 10.72
CA PHE A 46 -4.58 -13.44 11.27
C PHE A 46 -4.07 -12.35 10.35
N ILE A 47 -4.77 -11.23 10.33
CA ILE A 47 -4.28 -9.99 9.72
C ILE A 47 -3.34 -9.33 10.73
N THR A 48 -2.07 -9.20 10.38
CA THR A 48 -1.04 -8.60 11.23
C THR A 48 -0.84 -7.12 10.94
N GLY A 49 -1.23 -6.65 9.75
CA GLY A 49 -1.33 -5.22 9.47
C GLY A 49 -1.92 -4.91 8.10
N ILE A 50 -2.32 -3.65 7.95
CA ILE A 50 -2.95 -3.11 6.76
C ILE A 50 -2.36 -1.72 6.55
N GLU A 51 -1.97 -1.42 5.32
CA GLU A 51 -1.50 -0.10 4.96
C GLU A 51 -1.99 0.32 3.58
N ILE A 52 -2.19 1.62 3.42
CA ILE A 52 -2.72 2.25 2.21
C ILE A 52 -1.60 3.07 1.59
N PHE A 53 -1.25 2.72 0.35
CA PHE A 53 -0.18 3.37 -0.39
C PHE A 53 -0.72 4.19 -1.55
N GLN A 54 -0.05 5.31 -1.76
CA GLN A 54 -0.30 6.25 -2.84
C GLN A 54 0.56 5.93 -4.08
N ASN A 55 1.00 4.67 -4.20
CA ASN A 55 1.82 4.20 -5.32
C ASN A 55 0.92 3.48 -6.32
N PRO A 56 1.05 3.75 -7.63
CA PRO A 56 0.24 3.08 -8.64
C PRO A 56 0.58 1.58 -8.78
N THR A 57 1.75 1.17 -8.28
CA THR A 57 2.23 -0.21 -8.23
C THR A 57 2.77 -0.53 -6.84
N ASP A 58 2.75 -1.80 -6.46
CA ASP A 58 3.13 -2.35 -5.15
C ASP A 58 4.65 -2.56 -4.96
N THR A 59 5.45 -2.41 -6.01
CA THR A 59 6.90 -2.67 -5.94
C THR A 59 7.66 -1.86 -4.88
N ARG A 60 7.12 -0.71 -4.44
CA ARG A 60 7.74 0.16 -3.42
C ARG A 60 7.04 0.10 -2.06
N THR A 61 6.00 -0.71 -1.90
CA THR A 61 5.14 -0.69 -0.71
C THR A 61 5.60 -1.67 0.36
N LEU A 62 6.38 -2.70 0.00
CA LEU A 62 6.83 -3.72 0.95
C LEU A 62 7.75 -3.18 2.06
N ILE A 63 8.77 -2.39 1.70
CA ILE A 63 9.72 -1.85 2.69
C ILE A 63 9.00 -0.93 3.70
N PRO A 64 8.16 0.03 3.26
CA PRO A 64 7.32 0.79 4.19
C PRO A 64 6.42 -0.09 5.07
N LEU A 65 5.72 -1.08 4.48
CA LEU A 65 4.83 -1.97 5.22
C LEU A 65 5.56 -2.71 6.34
N ILE A 66 6.75 -3.26 6.06
CA ILE A 66 7.53 -3.98 7.06
C ILE A 66 7.93 -3.04 8.21
N LYS A 67 8.41 -1.83 7.90
CA LYS A 67 8.76 -0.83 8.92
C LYS A 67 7.57 -0.49 9.81
N GLN A 68 6.39 -0.32 9.20
CA GLN A 68 5.16 -0.04 9.93
C GLN A 68 4.77 -1.19 10.86
N LEU A 69 4.92 -2.44 10.40
CA LEU A 69 4.65 -3.61 11.22
C LEU A 69 5.68 -3.79 12.37
N GLU A 70 6.94 -3.44 12.14
CA GLU A 70 8.00 -3.39 13.18
C GLU A 70 7.71 -2.33 14.23
N GLU A 71 7.35 -1.12 13.81
CA GLU A 71 6.93 -0.01 14.68
C GLU A 71 5.71 -0.38 15.53
N ASN A 72 4.77 -1.14 14.96
CA ASN A 72 3.59 -1.62 15.67
C ASN A 72 3.83 -2.89 16.49
N HIS A 73 5.07 -3.41 16.55
CA HIS A 73 5.44 -4.64 17.24
C HIS A 73 4.61 -5.88 16.83
N THR A 74 4.07 -5.87 15.62
CA THR A 74 3.30 -7.01 15.07
C THR A 74 4.19 -8.01 14.36
N LEU A 75 5.38 -7.59 13.93
CA LEU A 75 6.48 -8.47 13.55
C LEU A 75 7.28 -8.85 14.80
N ILE A 76 6.88 -9.94 15.44
CA ILE A 76 7.70 -10.58 16.46
C ILE A 76 8.58 -11.61 15.73
N PHE A 77 9.84 -11.27 15.48
CA PHE A 77 10.85 -12.29 15.26
C PHE A 77 11.04 -13.00 16.60
N THR A 78 10.28 -14.07 16.86
CA THR A 78 10.71 -15.03 17.88
C THR A 78 12.06 -15.52 17.43
N ASN A 79 13.13 -15.16 18.16
CA ASN A 79 14.45 -15.73 17.95
C ASN A 79 14.29 -17.24 17.83
N ALA A 80 14.50 -17.79 16.64
CA ALA A 80 14.45 -19.22 16.37
C ALA A 80 15.47 -20.01 17.20
N GLU A 81 16.36 -19.31 17.91
CA GLU A 81 17.36 -19.85 18.83
C GLU A 81 16.84 -20.21 20.24
N LYS A 82 15.56 -19.97 20.56
CA LYS A 82 14.98 -20.37 21.87
C LYS A 82 14.11 -21.63 21.84
N LEU A 83 14.15 -22.40 20.75
CA LEU A 83 13.36 -23.63 20.58
C LEU A 83 14.19 -24.92 20.43
N THR A 84 15.46 -24.89 20.85
CA THR A 84 16.31 -26.08 21.05
C THR A 84 16.94 -26.07 22.42
#